data_AF-A0A432GLQ4-F1
#
_entry.id   AF-A0A432GLQ4-F1
#
_cell.length_a   1.000
_cell.length_b   1.000
_cell.length_c   1.000
_cell.angle_alpha   90.00
_cell.angle_beta   90.00
_cell.angle_gamma   90.00
#
_symmetry.space_group_name_H-M   'P 1'
#
loop_
_entity.id
_entity.type
_entity.pdbx_description
1 polymer ?
#
loop_
_entity_poly.entity_id
_entity_poly.type
_entity_poly.pdbx_seq_one_letter_code
_entity_poly.pdbx_strand_id
1 'polypeptide(L)'
;MMTLLFLVFSMAIPFFLYNQAMRHLPIGMASLLLVLIIPFGFLFAAIILGEEITLIKAIGAILVMTGVAFPHFPKVRRKFI
;
A
#
# COMPACT_ATOMS: atom_id res chain seq x y z
N MET A 1 23.35 17.02 1.08
CA MET A 1 23.43 15.74 1.81
C MET A 1 22.05 15.19 2.14
N MET A 2 21.16 15.93 2.80
CA MET A 2 19.79 15.46 3.12
C MET A 2 18.92 15.16 1.88
N THR A 3 19.07 15.94 0.81
CA THR A 3 18.40 15.71 -0.47
C THR A 3 18.79 14.38 -1.12
N LEU A 4 20.06 14.00 -1.05
CA LEU A 4 20.56 12.71 -1.54
C LEU A 4 19.99 11.55 -0.74
N LEU A 5 19.95 11.67 0.59
CA LEU A 5 19.32 10.66 1.45
C LEU A 5 17.85 10.48 1.10
N PHE A 6 17.11 11.57 0.94
CA PHE A 6 15.71 11.51 0.54
C PHE A 6 15.53 10.83 -0.84
N LEU A 7 16.33 11.20 -1.84
CA LEU A 7 16.27 10.60 -3.18
C LEU A 7 16.54 9.10 -3.16
N VAL A 8 17.55 8.65 -2.40
CA VAL A 8 17.90 7.23 -2.33
C VAL A 8 16.81 6.43 -1.61
N PHE A 9 16.39 6.87 -0.41
CA PHE A 9 15.48 6.10 0.43
C PHE A 9 14.02 6.20 0.02
N SER A 10 13.55 7.36 -0.43
CA SER A 10 12.15 7.58 -0.77
C SER A 10 11.83 7.39 -2.24
N MET A 11 12.82 7.42 -3.14
CA MET A 11 12.59 7.23 -4.58
C MET A 11 13.32 6.02 -5.16
N ALA A 12 14.65 5.97 -5.07
CA ALA A 12 15.42 4.94 -5.77
C ALA A 12 15.10 3.53 -5.25
N ILE A 13 15.20 3.30 -3.94
CA ILE A 13 14.93 1.98 -3.34
C ILE A 13 13.49 1.51 -3.62
N PRO A 14 12.43 2.31 -3.32
CA PRO A 14 11.06 1.90 -3.62
C PRO A 14 10.82 1.63 -5.10
N PHE A 15 11.41 2.43 -6.00
CA PHE A 15 11.29 2.23 -7.44
C PHE A 15 11.90 0.90 -7.89
N PHE A 16 13.10 0.55 -7.40
CA PHE A 16 13.72 -0.74 -7.74
C PHE A 16 12.91 -1.92 -7.20
N LEU A 17 12.42 -1.84 -5.97
CA LEU A 17 11.59 -2.89 -5.37
C LEU A 17 10.26 -3.04 -6.11
N TYR A 18 9.61 -1.94 -6.49
CA TYR A 18 8.38 -1.96 -7.28
C TYR A 18 8.61 -2.63 -8.65
N ASN A 19 9.68 -2.26 -9.36
CA ASN A 19 10.02 -2.90 -10.62
C ASN A 19 10.35 -4.38 -10.47
N GLN A 20 11.03 -4.78 -9.40
CA GLN A 20 11.27 -6.19 -9.11
C GLN A 20 9.96 -6.95 -8.84
N ALA A 21 9.04 -6.34 -8.10
CA ALA A 21 7.72 -6.92 -7.82
C ALA A 21 6.90 -7.10 -9.12
N MET A 22 6.94 -6.13 -10.04
CA MET A 22 6.26 -6.21 -11.34
C MET A 22 6.75 -7.37 -12.23
N ARG A 23 7.94 -7.92 -11.97
CA ARG A 23 8.43 -9.11 -12.69
C ARG A 23 7.75 -10.41 -12.24
N HIS A 24 7.12 -10.40 -11.06
CA HIS A 24 6.52 -11.58 -10.43
C HIS A 24 5.00 -11.42 -10.21
N LEU A 25 4.49 -10.19 -10.20
CA LEU A 25 3.09 -9.88 -9.94
C LEU A 25 2.43 -9.27 -11.19
N PRO A 26 1.15 -9.62 -11.47
CA PRO A 26 0.36 -8.90 -12.45
C PRO A 26 0.26 -7.42 -12.09
N ILE A 27 0.30 -6.54 -13.09
CA ILE A 27 0.37 -5.09 -12.87
C ILE A 27 -0.81 -4.55 -12.05
N GLY A 28 -2.01 -5.14 -12.23
CA GLY A 28 -3.19 -4.78 -11.45
C GLY A 28 -3.09 -5.17 -9.97
N MET A 29 -2.39 -6.26 -9.63
CA MET A 29 -2.15 -6.63 -8.24
C MET A 29 -1.07 -5.75 -7.61
N ALA A 30 0.00 -5.45 -8.36
CA ALA A 30 1.06 -4.56 -7.91
C ALA A 30 0.53 -3.15 -7.61
N SER A 31 -0.34 -2.60 -8.48
CA SER A 31 -0.95 -1.29 -8.25
C SER A 31 -1.90 -1.28 -7.05
N LEU A 32 -2.69 -2.34 -6.85
CA LEU A 32 -3.54 -2.47 -5.66
C LEU A 32 -2.74 -2.52 -4.37
N LEU A 33 -1.68 -3.33 -4.32
CA LEU A 33 -0.82 -3.43 -3.15
C LEU A 33 -0.10 -2.12 -2.84
N LEU A 34 0.27 -1.34 -3.87
CA LEU A 34 0.93 -0.04 -3.69
C LEU A 34 0.05 0.95 -2.93
N VAL A 35 -1.28 0.85 -3.03
CA VAL A 35 -2.23 1.70 -2.30
C VAL A 35 -2.15 1.48 -0.77
N LEU A 36 -1.60 0.36 -0.30
CA LEU A 36 -1.33 0.15 1.13
C LEU A 36 -0.37 1.19 1.72
N ILE A 37 0.34 1.97 0.89
CA ILE A 37 1.11 3.11 1.37
C ILE A 37 0.27 4.10 2.20
N ILE A 38 -1.05 4.18 1.97
CA ILE A 38 -1.96 5.05 2.73
C ILE A 38 -2.09 4.60 4.19
N PRO A 39 -2.58 3.39 4.52
CA PRO A 39 -2.69 2.93 5.90
C PRO A 39 -1.33 2.84 6.59
N PHE A 40 -0.27 2.40 5.89
CA PHE A 40 1.06 2.35 6.48
C PHE A 40 1.65 3.76 6.71
N GLY A 41 1.49 4.68 5.77
CA GLY A 41 1.96 6.06 5.90
C GLY A 41 1.29 6.76 7.09
N PHE A 42 -0.02 6.59 7.24
CA PHE A 42 -0.75 7.08 8.41
C PHE A 42 -0.28 6.42 9.73
N LEU A 43 -0.10 5.09 9.74
CA LEU A 43 0.39 4.37 10.92
C LEU A 43 1.77 4.87 11.35
N PHE A 44 2.69 5.00 10.39
CA PHE A 44 4.03 5.54 10.66
C PHE A 44 4.00 7.01 11.06
N ALA A 45 3.07 7.82 10.52
CA ALA A 45 2.89 9.20 10.96
C ALA A 45 2.46 9.26 12.45
N ALA A 46 1.53 8.41 12.87
CA ALA A 46 1.12 8.33 14.26
C ALA A 46 2.28 7.89 15.19
N ILE A 47 3.08 6.90 14.76
CA ILE A 47 4.18 6.35 15.59
C ILE A 47 5.39 7.29 15.64
N ILE A 48 5.82 7.81 14.49
CA ILE A 48 7.09 8.55 14.36
C ILE A 48 6.89 10.04 14.63
N LEU A 49 5.82 10.63 14.10
CA LEU A 49 5.53 12.06 14.26
C LEU A 49 4.59 12.36 15.45
N GLY A 50 4.00 11.33 16.06
CA GLY A 50 3.04 11.52 17.16
C GLY A 50 1.71 12.11 16.70
N GLU A 51 1.36 11.96 15.42
CA GLU A 51 0.07 12.46 14.91
C GLU A 51 -1.12 11.76 15.58
N GLU A 52 -2.16 12.53 15.90
CA GLU A 52 -3.40 11.97 16.44
C GLU A 52 -4.11 11.07 15.42
N ILE A 53 -4.51 9.90 15.91
CA ILE A 53 -5.33 8.95 15.18
C ILE A 53 -6.79 9.38 15.31
N THR A 54 -7.28 10.14 14.33
CA THR A 54 -8.69 10.51 14.27
C THR A 54 -9.54 9.36 13.73
N LEU A 55 -10.82 9.32 14.12
CA LEU A 55 -11.77 8.31 13.67
C LEU A 55 -11.89 8.28 12.13
N ILE A 56 -11.82 9.45 11.49
CA ILE A 56 -11.90 9.58 10.03
C ILE A 56 -10.70 8.90 9.36
N LYS A 57 -9.47 9.13 9.87
CA LYS A 57 -8.25 8.49 9.35
C LYS A 57 -8.31 6.97 9.53
N ALA A 58 -8.83 6.49 10.67
CA ALA A 58 -9.00 5.06 10.93
C ALA A 58 -10.00 4.40 9.98
N ILE A 59 -11.17 5.01 9.75
CA ILE A 59 -12.17 4.50 8.79
C ILE A 59 -11.59 4.46 7.37
N GLY A 60 -10.88 5.52 6.96
CA GLY A 60 -10.21 5.56 5.66
C GLY A 60 -9.18 4.45 5.49
N ALA A 61 -8.35 4.19 6.52
CA ALA A 61 -7.38 3.10 6.51
C ALA A 61 -8.05 1.73 6.38
N ILE A 62 -9.13 1.47 7.13
CA ILE A 62 -9.91 0.22 7.05
C ILE A 62 -10.52 0.05 5.65
N LEU A 63 -11.08 1.11 5.08
CA LEU A 63 -11.66 1.08 3.74
C LEU A 63 -10.62 0.72 2.68
N VAL A 64 -9.44 1.34 2.73
CA VAL A 64 -8.32 1.02 1.83
C VAL A 64 -7.89 -0.44 1.98
N MET A 65 -7.65 -0.90 3.22
CA MET A 65 -7.24 -2.29 3.47
C MET A 65 -8.29 -3.28 2.94
N THR A 66 -9.58 -2.99 3.12
CA THR A 66 -10.67 -3.81 2.60
C THR A 66 -10.68 -3.84 1.07
N GLY A 67 -10.53 -2.68 0.42
CA GLY A 67 -10.49 -2.57 -1.04
C GLY A 67 -9.31 -3.33 -1.67
N VAL A 68 -8.16 -3.34 -1.01
CA VAL A 68 -6.98 -4.10 -1.45
C VAL A 68 -7.14 -5.61 -1.20
N ALA A 69 -7.75 -6.00 -0.08
CA ALA A 69 -7.99 -7.41 0.23
C ALA A 69 -9.07 -8.04 -0.66
N PHE A 70 -10.07 -7.27 -1.10
CA PHE A 70 -11.25 -7.77 -1.82
C PHE A 70 -10.93 -8.66 -3.03
N PRO A 71 -9.99 -8.32 -3.94
CA PRO A 71 -9.68 -9.13 -5.11
C PRO A 71 -8.92 -10.43 -4.80
N HIS A 72 -8.36 -10.55 -3.59
CA HIS A 72 -7.59 -11.71 -3.15
C HIS A 72 -8.46 -12.80 -2.52
N PHE A 73 -9.72 -12.50 -2.19
CA PHE A 73 -10.64 -13.53 -1.73
C PHE A 73 -10.91 -14.54 -2.86
N PRO A 74 -10.90 -15.85 -2.56
CA PRO A 74 -11.17 -16.86 -3.57
C PRO A 74 -12.52 -16.55 -4.22
N LYS A 75 -12.51 -16.37 -5.55
CA LYS A 75 -13.74 -16.22 -6.33
C LYS A 75 -14.63 -17.41 -5.99
N VAL A 76 -15.80 -17.16 -5.39
CA VAL A 76 -16.88 -18.14 -5.36
C VAL A 76 -17.14 -18.46 -6.83
N ARG A 77 -16.66 -19.62 -7.27
CA ARG A 77 -16.74 -20.07 -8.65
C ARG A 77 -18.24 -20.21 -8.95
N ARG A 78 -18.85 -19.16 -9.53
CA ARG A 78 -20.20 -19.26 -10.07
C ARG A 78 -20.08 -20.24 -11.23
N LYS A 79 -20.36 -21.50 -10.93
CA LYS A 79 -20.54 -22.57 -11.91
C LYS A 79 -21.71 -22.08 -12.76
N PHE A 80 -21.41 -21.49 -13.91
CA PHE A 80 -22.41 -21.35 -14.97
C PHE A 80 -22.72 -22.78 -15.40
N ILE A 81 -23.93 -23.21 -15.05
CA ILE A 81 -24.61 -24.38 -15.59
C ILE A 81 -25.01 -24.05 -17.03
#